data_AF-A0A967IG72-F1
#
_entry.id   AF-A0A967IG72-F1
#
_cell.length_a   1.000
_cell.length_b   1.000
_cell.length_c   1.000
_cell.angle_alpha   90.00
_cell.angle_beta   90.00
_cell.angle_gamma   90.00
#
_symmetry.space_group_name_H-M   'P 1'
#
loop_
_entity.id
_entity.type
_entity.pdbx_description
1 polymer ?
#
loop_
_entity_poly.entity_id
_entity_poly.type
_entity_poly.pdbx_seq_one_letter_code
_entity_poly.pdbx_strand_id
1 'polypeptide(L)' 'QVVGLVAQQPNTLAGVIDIDASDKIARFIRFCDAFNIPLITFVDSPGFMPGVDQEHGGIIRHGAKIVYAYSEATV' A
#
# COMPACT_ATOMS: atom_id res chain seq x y z
N GLN A 1 -7.09 5.65 21.93
CA GLN A 1 -7.54 6.02 20.58
C GLN A 1 -6.99 4.99 19.61
N VAL A 2 -7.78 4.56 18.62
CA VAL A 2 -7.35 3.56 17.63
C VAL A 2 -6.65 4.28 16.47
N VAL A 3 -5.57 3.71 15.95
CA VAL A 3 -4.79 4.25 14.83
C VAL A 3 -4.43 3.11 13.90
N GLY A 4 -4.63 3.29 12.60
CA GLY A 4 -4.21 2.35 11.57
C GLY A 4 -2.74 2.58 11.19
N LEU A 5 -1.98 1.50 11.05
CA LEU A 5 -0.55 1.56 10.72
C LEU A 5 -0.28 0.89 9.38
N VAL A 6 0.36 1.62 8.48
CA VAL A 6 0.93 1.08 7.23
C VAL A 6 2.44 1.27 7.28
N ALA A 7 3.20 0.20 7.08
CA ALA A 7 4.65 0.25 7.09
C ALA A 7 5.22 -0.79 6.12
N GLN A 8 6.26 -0.42 5.38
CA GLN A 8 7.06 -1.38 4.64
C GLN A 8 8.02 -2.10 5.60
N GLN A 9 8.32 -3.36 5.28
CA GLN A 9 9.18 -4.22 6.09
C GLN A 9 10.50 -4.46 5.33
N PRO A 10 11.61 -3.77 5.67
CA PRO A 10 12.88 -3.92 4.97
C PRO A 10 13.45 -5.33 5.01
N ASN A 11 13.17 -6.11 6.06
CA ASN A 11 13.62 -7.50 6.16
C ASN A 11 12.91 -8.44 5.16
N THR A 12 11.90 -7.95 4.43
CA THR A 12 11.17 -8.70 3.40
C THR A 12 11.31 -7.98 2.07
N LEU A 13 12.05 -8.58 1.13
CA LEU A 13 12.26 -8.04 -0.22
C LEU A 13 12.73 -6.57 -0.22
N ALA A 14 13.51 -6.16 0.77
CA ALA A 14 13.98 -4.77 0.94
C ALA A 14 12.85 -3.72 1.02
N GLY A 15 11.63 -4.10 1.42
CA GLY A 15 10.50 -3.17 1.54
C GLY A 15 9.91 -2.69 0.20
N VAL A 16 10.22 -3.38 -0.91
CA VAL A 16 9.59 -3.09 -2.21
C VAL A 16 8.08 -3.30 -2.18
N ILE A 17 7.37 -2.62 -3.06
CA ILE A 17 5.93 -2.74 -3.23
C ILE A 17 5.66 -3.65 -4.44
N ASP A 18 5.08 -4.82 -4.21
CA ASP A 18 4.60 -5.73 -5.24
C ASP A 18 3.06 -5.66 -5.38
N ILE A 19 2.51 -6.47 -6.29
CA ILE A 19 1.06 -6.55 -6.53
C ILE A 19 0.29 -6.84 -5.23
N ASP A 20 0.74 -7.83 -4.46
CA ASP A 20 0.02 -8.31 -3.28
C ASP A 20 0.09 -7.30 -2.12
N ALA A 21 1.26 -6.70 -1.89
CA ALA A 21 1.41 -5.60 -0.95
C ALA A 21 0.54 -4.40 -1.34
N SER A 22 0.46 -4.09 -2.65
CA SER A 22 -0.38 -2.99 -3.14
C SER A 22 -1.86 -3.19 -2.82
N ASP A 23 -2.38 -4.38 -3.09
CA ASP A 23 -3.78 -4.71 -2.82
C ASP A 23 -4.09 -4.75 -1.33
N LYS A 24 -3.16 -5.29 -0.53
CA LYS A 24 -3.25 -5.30 0.94
C LYS A 24 -3.31 -3.90 1.51
N ILE A 25 -2.39 -3.03 1.11
CA ILE A 25 -2.30 -1.64 1.59
C ILE A 25 -3.57 -0.87 1.20
N ALA A 26 -3.96 -0.93 -0.07
CA ALA A 26 -5.10 -0.18 -0.57
C ALA A 26 -6.40 -0.54 0.16
N ARG A 27 -6.66 -1.84 0.36
CA ARG A 27 -7.87 -2.27 1.08
C ARG A 27 -7.85 -1.87 2.55
N PHE A 28 -6.69 -1.94 3.20
CA PHE A 28 -6.56 -1.56 4.61
C PHE A 28 -6.81 -0.07 4.82
N ILE A 29 -6.23 0.80 3.98
CA ILE A 29 -6.45 2.25 4.04
C ILE A 29 -7.92 2.57 3.88
N ARG A 30 -8.60 2.02 2.86
CA ARG A 30 -10.02 2.27 2.64
C ARG A 30 -10.91 1.74 3.77
N PHE A 31 -10.50 0.67 4.45
CA PHE A 31 -11.18 0.21 5.64
C PHE A 31 -11.02 1.21 6.78
N CYS A 32 -9.80 1.65 7.09
CA CYS A 32 -9.55 2.64 8.13
C CYS A 32 -10.32 3.94 7.86
N ASP A 33 -10.30 4.40 6.61
CA ASP A 33 -11.03 5.58 6.15
C ASP A 33 -12.54 5.45 6.39
N ALA A 34 -13.15 4.34 5.95
CA ALA A 34 -14.59 4.08 6.13
C ALA A 34 -15.05 4.06 7.60
N PHE A 35 -14.14 3.80 8.55
CA PHE A 35 -14.44 3.76 9.98
C PHE A 35 -13.87 4.94 10.77
N ASN A 36 -13.41 6.01 10.11
CA ASN A 36 -12.84 7.19 10.74
C ASN A 36 -11.63 6.88 11.65
N ILE A 37 -10.81 5.90 11.24
CA ILE A 37 -9.60 5.50 11.96
C ILE A 37 -8.41 6.26 11.33
N PRO A 38 -7.74 7.16 12.08
CA PRO A 38 -6.60 7.91 11.55
C PRO A 38 -5.45 6.98 11.20
N LEU A 39 -4.65 7.40 10.21
CA LEU A 39 -3.56 6.60 9.64
C LEU A 39 -2.19 7.19 9.98
N ILE A 40 -1.24 6.32 10.32
CA ILE A 40 0.19 6.65 10.34
C ILE A 40 0.89 5.72 9.35
N THR A 41 1.69 6.32 8.47
CA THR A 41 2.46 5.60 7.46
C THR A 41 3.95 5.77 7.72
N PHE A 42 4.66 4.68 7.96
CA PHE A 42 6.13 4.66 7.97
C PHE A 42 6.60 4.28 6.57
N VAL A 43 7.33 5.19 5.92
CA VAL A 43 7.78 5.00 4.54
C VAL A 43 9.25 4.58 4.55
N ASP A 44 9.50 3.34 4.15
CA ASP A 44 10.85 2.81 3.89
C ASP A 44 10.76 1.80 2.73
N SER A 45 10.48 2.34 1.53
CA SER A 45 10.39 1.55 0.30
C SER A 45 11.34 2.11 -0.75
N PRO A 46 12.12 1.26 -1.42
CA PRO A 46 12.93 1.66 -2.56
C PRO A 46 12.10 1.85 -3.84
N GLY A 47 10.82 1.41 -3.85
CA GLY A 47 9.92 1.52 -4.99
C GLY A 47 9.13 0.24 -5.27
N PHE A 48 8.57 0.15 -6.48
CA PHE A 48 7.85 -1.04 -6.94
C PHE A 48 8.81 -2.18 -7.32
N MET A 49 8.39 -3.42 -7.07
CA MET A 49 9.14 -4.61 -7.47
C MET A 49 9.23 -4.68 -9.00
N PRO A 50 10.43 -4.68 -9.59
CA PRO A 50 10.58 -4.88 -11.03
C PRO A 50 10.38 -6.36 -11.38
N GLY A 51 9.94 -6.63 -12.61
CA GLY A 51 9.91 -7.98 -13.16
C GLY A 51 8.79 -8.16 -14.18
N VAL A 52 9.05 -8.98 -15.20
CA VAL A 52 8.07 -9.28 -16.27
C VAL A 52 6.78 -9.87 -15.68
N ASP A 53 6.89 -10.69 -14.64
CA ASP A 53 5.74 -11.27 -13.95
C ASP A 53 4.88 -10.22 -13.24
N GLN A 54 5.49 -9.16 -12.69
CA GLN A 54 4.77 -8.05 -12.07
C GLN A 54 4.06 -7.20 -13.14
N GLU A 55 4.74 -6.94 -14.26
CA GLU A 55 4.16 -6.19 -15.39
C GLU A 55 2.96 -6.94 -16.00
N HIS A 56 3.12 -8.22 -16.33
CA HIS A 56 2.03 -9.05 -16.85
C HIS A 56 0.94 -9.32 -15.81
N GLY A 57 1.30 -9.36 -14.52
CA GLY A 57 0.35 -9.41 -13.41
C GLY A 57 -0.41 -8.10 -13.18
N GLY A 58 -0.05 -7.03 -13.88
CA GLY A 58 -0.75 -5.75 -13.85
C GLY A 58 -0.32 -4.83 -12.70
N ILE A 59 0.95 -4.84 -12.31
CA ILE A 59 1.49 -3.98 -11.23
C ILE A 59 1.10 -2.51 -11.37
N ILE A 60 0.98 -1.98 -12.59
CA ILE A 60 0.51 -0.62 -12.85
C ILE A 60 -0.89 -0.40 -12.24
N ARG A 61 -1.84 -1.30 -12.51
CA ARG A 61 -3.22 -1.21 -11.99
C ARG A 61 -3.26 -1.48 -10.50
N HIS A 62 -2.51 -2.47 -10.02
CA HIS A 62 -2.50 -2.84 -8.60
C HIS A 62 -1.85 -1.74 -7.75
N GLY A 63 -0.68 -1.24 -8.15
CA GLY A 63 0.00 -0.12 -7.53
C GLY A 63 -0.82 1.18 -7.52
N ALA A 64 -1.55 1.47 -8.60
CA ALA A 64 -2.45 2.63 -8.65
C ALA A 64 -3.54 2.61 -7.57
N LYS A 65 -3.92 1.43 -7.05
CA LYS A 65 -4.89 1.34 -5.94
C LYS A 65 -4.38 1.97 -4.66
N ILE A 66 -3.06 1.94 -4.39
CA ILE A 66 -2.48 2.61 -3.22
C ILE A 66 -2.66 4.13 -3.36
N VAL A 67 -2.30 4.66 -4.53
CA VAL A 67 -2.42 6.11 -4.82
C VAL A 67 -3.88 6.53 -4.69
N TYR A 68 -4.80 5.75 -5.25
CA TYR A 68 -6.23 5.99 -5.12
C TYR A 68 -6.69 5.98 -3.66
N ALA A 69 -6.31 4.96 -2.87
CA ALA A 69 -6.71 4.84 -1.48
C ALA A 69 -6.22 6.00 -0.60
N TYR A 70 -4.96 6.44 -0.76
CA TYR A 70 -4.46 7.62 -0.05
C TYR A 70 -5.07 8.93 -0.53
N SER A 71 -5.42 9.03 -1.81
CA SER A 71 -6.00 10.24 -2.40
C SER A 71 -7.49 10.40 -2.09
N GLU A 72 -8.22 9.29 -1.92
CA GLU A 72 -9.64 9.27 -1.53
C GLU A 72 -9.82 9.47 -0.02
N ALA A 73 -8.88 9.02 0.81
CA ALA A 73 -9.02 9.03 2.26
C ALA A 73 -9.11 10.46 2.85
N THR A 74 -9.96 10.61 3.87
CA THR A 74 -10.29 11.90 4.51
C THR A 74 -10.15 11.90 6.04
N VAL A 75 -9.67 10.79 6.61
CA VAL A 75 -9.47 10.58 8.07
C VAL A 75 -8.28 11.30 8.69
#